data_AF-A0A927EC07-F1
#
_entry.id   AF-A0A927EC07-F1
#
_cell.length_a   1.000
_cell.length_b   1.000
_cell.length_c   1.000
_cell.angle_alpha   90.00
_cell.angle_beta   90.00
_cell.angle_gamma   90.00
#
_symmetry.space_group_name_H-M   'P 1'
#
loop_
_entity.id
_entity.type
_entity.pdbx_description
1 polymer ?
#
loop_
_entity_poly.entity_id
_entity_poly.type
_entity_poly.pdbx_seq_one_letter_code
_entity_poly.pdbx_strand_id
1 'polypeptide(L)'
;MEFVEIWNKNSGARISTYAILGERSPRCCILNGAAARTCKAGDQIIICNSVYDDERQITSLKPRIVTFDQDNRIRDRLSYSVDHDAQGRYSFSILDDTDAALAIPGLVSKG
;
A
#
# COMPACT_ATOMS: atom_id res chain seq x y z
N MET A 1 12.11 -6.25 -12.61
CA MET A 1 11.39 -6.96 -11.53
C MET A 1 11.30 -6.01 -10.36
N GLU A 2 10.13 -5.87 -9.76
CA GLU A 2 9.92 -4.95 -8.63
C GLU A 2 9.99 -5.73 -7.32
N PHE A 3 10.82 -5.28 -6.37
CA PHE A 3 10.86 -5.82 -5.03
C PHE A 3 9.71 -5.26 -4.20
N VAL A 4 9.07 -6.12 -3.43
CA VAL A 4 7.92 -5.77 -2.61
C VAL A 4 8.03 -6.44 -1.25
N GLU A 5 7.54 -5.74 -0.26
CA GLU A 5 7.24 -6.28 1.06
C GLU A 5 5.80 -6.79 1.09
N ILE A 6 5.58 -7.91 1.77
CA ILE A 6 4.25 -8.46 2.06
C ILE A 6 4.09 -8.54 3.57
N TRP A 7 3.04 -7.89 4.08
CA TRP A 7 2.68 -7.91 5.48
C TRP A 7 1.33 -8.60 5.66
N ASN A 8 1.33 -9.73 6.34
CA ASN A 8 0.13 -10.50 6.60
C ASN A 8 -0.58 -9.98 7.86
N LYS A 9 -1.80 -9.46 7.70
CA LYS A 9 -2.59 -8.90 8.80
C LYS A 9 -3.11 -9.96 9.76
N ASN A 10 -3.29 -11.20 9.28
CA ASN A 10 -3.81 -12.31 10.06
C ASN A 10 -2.72 -12.96 10.92
N SER A 11 -1.53 -13.21 10.34
CA SER A 11 -0.44 -13.92 11.03
C SER A 11 0.64 -13.01 11.60
N GLY A 12 0.70 -11.75 11.16
CA GLY A 12 1.79 -10.82 11.48
C GLY A 12 3.09 -11.09 10.71
N ALA A 13 3.13 -12.10 9.82
CA ALA A 13 4.31 -12.41 9.02
C ALA A 13 4.70 -11.23 8.12
N ARG A 14 6.00 -10.96 8.00
CA ARG A 14 6.58 -9.91 7.16
C ARG A 14 7.68 -10.55 6.31
N ILE A 15 7.53 -10.46 4.99
CA ILE A 15 8.50 -11.01 4.04
C ILE A 15 8.80 -10.02 2.92
N SER A 16 10.02 -10.10 2.39
CA SER A 16 10.45 -9.43 1.18
C SER A 16 10.45 -10.42 0.02
N THR A 17 9.89 -10.04 -1.12
CA THR A 17 9.92 -10.83 -2.35
C THR A 17 9.87 -9.92 -3.57
N TYR A 18 9.53 -10.46 -4.73
CA TYR A 18 9.37 -9.71 -5.96
C TYR A 18 8.04 -10.02 -6.64
N ALA A 19 7.50 -9.02 -7.35
CA ALA A 19 6.30 -9.18 -8.14
C ALA A 19 6.62 -9.84 -9.49
N ILE A 20 5.79 -10.84 -9.86
CA ILE A 20 5.81 -11.48 -11.18
C ILE A 20 4.49 -11.13 -11.86
N LEU A 21 4.57 -10.59 -13.08
CA LEU A 21 3.39 -10.31 -13.90
C LEU A 21 2.82 -11.65 -14.40
N GLY A 22 1.62 -12.00 -13.94
CA GLY A 22 0.86 -13.13 -14.46
C GLY A 22 -0.03 -12.74 -15.63
N GLU A 23 -0.62 -13.73 -16.30
CA GLU A 23 -1.77 -13.48 -17.16
C GLU A 23 -2.87 -12.76 -16.36
N ARG A 24 -3.64 -11.92 -17.05
CA ARG A 24 -4.69 -11.09 -16.44
C ARG A 24 -5.86 -11.96 -16.00
N SER A 25 -5.66 -12.76 -14.96
CA SER A 25 -6.73 -13.46 -14.26
C SER A 25 -7.45 -12.44 -13.37
N PRO A 26 -8.78 -12.32 -13.47
CA PRO A 26 -9.49 -11.36 -12.66
C PRO A 26 -9.31 -11.70 -11.18
N ARG A 27 -8.72 -10.76 -10.43
CA ARG A 27 -8.78 -10.70 -8.96
C ARG A 27 -7.94 -11.76 -8.21
N CYS A 28 -6.99 -12.39 -8.90
CA CYS A 28 -6.12 -13.40 -8.31
C CYS A 28 -4.84 -12.77 -7.74
N CYS A 29 -4.50 -13.10 -6.49
CA CYS A 29 -3.20 -12.83 -5.88
C CYS A 29 -2.61 -14.18 -5.45
N ILE A 30 -1.45 -14.55 -6.00
CA ILE A 30 -0.83 -15.84 -5.75
C ILE A 30 0.52 -15.63 -5.10
N LEU A 31 0.69 -16.19 -3.91
CA LEU A 31 1.97 -16.31 -3.23
C LEU A 31 2.54 -17.69 -3.55
N ASN A 32 3.68 -17.73 -4.23
CA ASN A 32 4.29 -18.97 -4.68
C ASN A 32 5.51 -19.37 -3.82
N GLY A 33 5.89 -20.65 -3.89
CA GLY A 33 7.13 -21.15 -3.30
C GLY A 33 7.23 -20.90 -1.79
N ALA A 34 8.36 -20.33 -1.35
CA ALA A 34 8.58 -20.06 0.08
C ALA A 34 7.56 -19.07 0.66
N ALA A 35 7.04 -18.12 -0.13
CA ALA A 35 6.04 -17.16 0.32
C ALA A 35 4.70 -17.82 0.69
N ALA A 36 4.30 -18.88 -0.04
CA ALA A 36 3.10 -19.68 0.28
C ALA A 36 3.15 -20.32 1.68
N ARG A 37 4.33 -20.48 2.29
CA ARG A 37 4.43 -21.01 3.67
C ARG A 37 4.15 -19.97 4.75
N THR A 38 4.05 -18.70 4.38
CA THR A 38 3.91 -17.57 5.31
C THR A 38 2.51 -16.97 5.33
N CYS A 39 1.66 -17.37 4.39
CA CYS A 39 0.27 -16.91 4.25
C CYS A 39 -0.63 -18.09 3.92
N LYS A 40 -1.92 -17.95 4.21
CA LYS A 40 -2.97 -18.90 3.85
C LYS A 40 -3.97 -18.25 2.90
N ALA A 41 -4.65 -19.06 2.10
CA ALA A 41 -5.77 -18.57 1.30
C ALA A 41 -6.82 -17.91 2.22
N GLY A 42 -7.24 -16.69 1.86
CA GLY A 42 -8.17 -15.88 2.66
C GLY A 42 -7.51 -14.91 3.65
N ASP A 43 -6.19 -14.98 3.87
CA ASP A 43 -5.50 -13.97 4.67
C ASP A 43 -5.55 -12.60 3.98
N GLN A 44 -5.76 -11.55 4.78
CA GLN A 44 -5.62 -10.17 4.34
C GLN A 44 -4.14 -9.79 4.39
N ILE A 45 -3.60 -9.33 3.26
CA ILE A 45 -2.20 -8.91 3.15
C ILE A 45 -2.11 -7.47 2.66
N ILE A 46 -1.01 -6.81 3.02
CA ILE A 46 -0.58 -5.53 2.45
C ILE A 46 0.64 -5.82 1.59
N ILE A 47 0.65 -5.34 0.36
CA ILE A 47 1.79 -5.40 -0.55
C ILE A 47 2.29 -3.97 -0.74
N CYS A 48 3.56 -3.70 -0.44
CA CYS A 48 4.12 -2.37 -0.62
C CYS A 48 5.54 -2.42 -1.17
N ASN A 49 5.87 -1.43 -1.99
CA ASN A 49 7.24 -1.10 -2.34
C ASN A 49 7.65 0.16 -1.57
N SER A 50 8.92 0.23 -1.16
CA SER A 50 9.50 1.36 -0.45
C SER A 50 10.73 1.84 -1.17
N VAL A 51 10.88 3.16 -1.25
CA VAL A 51 12.08 3.82 -1.79
C VAL A 51 12.73 4.63 -0.68
N TYR A 52 14.06 4.66 -0.67
CA TYR A 52 14.83 5.62 0.12
C TYR A 52 15.20 6.76 -0.82
N ASP A 53 14.88 7.98 -0.41
CA ASP A 53 15.15 9.18 -1.19
C ASP A 53 15.66 10.30 -0.28
N ASP A 54 16.23 11.34 -0.87
CA ASP A 54 16.64 12.54 -0.15
C ASP A 54 15.41 13.27 0.40
N GLU A 55 15.55 13.84 1.60
CA GLU A 55 14.48 14.57 2.26
C GLU A 55 13.89 15.67 1.37
N ARG A 56 14.71 16.35 0.56
CA ARG A 56 14.27 17.42 -0.33
C ARG A 56 13.36 16.94 -1.45
N GLN A 57 13.36 15.64 -1.74
CA GLN A 57 12.53 15.02 -2.77
C GLN A 57 11.21 14.46 -2.22
N ILE A 58 11.00 14.48 -0.90
CA ILE A 58 9.82 13.86 -0.26
C ILE A 58 8.49 14.47 -0.75
N THR A 59 8.47 15.76 -1.08
CA THR A 59 7.26 16.44 -1.58
C THR A 59 6.90 16.03 -3.01
N SER A 60 7.88 15.55 -3.78
CA SER A 60 7.70 15.02 -5.13
C SER A 60 7.17 13.59 -5.12
N LEU A 61 7.34 12.85 -4.02
CA LEU A 61 6.83 11.51 -3.88
C LEU A 61 5.30 11.55 -3.71
N LYS A 62 4.57 10.95 -4.66
CA LYS A 62 3.12 10.77 -4.60
C LYS A 62 2.76 9.28 -4.63
N PRO A 63 2.92 8.55 -3.50
CA PRO A 63 2.60 7.12 -3.45
C PRO A 63 1.15 6.88 -3.86
N ARG A 64 0.93 5.82 -4.64
CA ARG A 64 -0.40 5.37 -5.05
C ARG A 64 -0.84 4.22 -4.16
N ILE A 65 -2.07 4.32 -3.67
CA ILE A 65 -2.65 3.34 -2.75
C ILE A 65 -3.94 2.83 -3.38
N VAL A 66 -4.11 1.52 -3.37
CA VAL A 66 -5.33 0.87 -3.84
C VAL A 66 -5.81 -0.02 -2.71
N THR A 67 -7.04 0.19 -2.27
CA THR A 67 -7.70 -0.67 -1.27
C THR A 67 -8.64 -1.63 -1.98
N PHE A 68 -8.93 -2.74 -1.30
CA PHE A 68 -9.75 -3.81 -1.86
C PHE A 68 -10.88 -4.21 -0.90
N ASP A 69 -12.00 -4.62 -1.47
CA ASP A 69 -13.07 -5.31 -0.73
C ASP A 69 -12.72 -6.79 -0.48
N GLN A 70 -13.66 -7.53 0.12
CA GLN A 70 -13.47 -8.95 0.45
C GLN A 70 -13.36 -9.86 -0.79
N ASP A 71 -13.80 -9.39 -1.95
CA ASP A 71 -13.77 -10.10 -3.24
C ASP A 71 -12.61 -9.62 -4.13
N ASN A 72 -11.62 -8.93 -3.54
CA ASN A 72 -10.49 -8.30 -4.24
C ASN A 72 -10.91 -7.32 -5.35
N ARG A 73 -12.08 -6.68 -5.24
CA ARG A 73 -12.43 -5.54 -6.09
C ARG A 73 -11.81 -4.28 -5.51
N ILE A 74 -11.35 -3.40 -6.40
CA ILE A 74 -10.84 -2.08 -5.98
C ILE A 74 -11.99 -1.33 -5.32
N ARG A 75 -11.78 -0.93 -4.07
CA ARG A 75 -12.74 -0.13 -3.30
C ARG A 75 -12.40 1.34 -3.42
N ASP A 76 -11.16 1.71 -3.09
CA ASP A 76 -10.67 3.08 -3.13
C ASP A 76 -9.34 3.16 -3.91
N ARG A 77 -9.14 4.28 -4.60
CA ARG A 77 -7.85 4.70 -5.17
C ARG A 77 -7.46 5.99 -4.48
N LEU A 78 -6.34 5.97 -3.78
CA LEU A 78 -5.87 7.09 -2.97
C LEU A 78 -4.45 7.48 -3.39
N SER A 79 -4.04 8.68 -3.02
CA SER A 79 -2.65 9.08 -3.05
C SER A 79 -2.24 9.74 -1.74
N TYR A 80 -0.97 9.60 -1.39
CA TYR A 80 -0.37 10.35 -0.28
C TYR A 80 0.40 11.54 -0.82
N SER A 81 0.26 12.68 -0.16
CA SER A 81 0.99 13.91 -0.48
C SER A 81 1.72 14.39 0.77
N VAL A 82 2.98 14.79 0.59
CA VAL A 82 3.72 15.58 1.56
C VAL A 82 3.97 16.95 0.96
N ASP A 83 3.73 17.99 1.75
CA ASP A 83 3.96 19.40 1.40
C ASP A 83 4.68 20.09 2.57
N HIS A 84 5.28 21.26 2.36
CA HIS A 84 5.88 22.05 3.45
C HIS A 84 5.53 23.54 3.35
N ASP A 85 5.49 24.23 4.48
CA ASP A 85 5.31 25.68 4.52
C ASP A 85 6.62 26.46 4.34
N ALA A 86 6.54 27.79 4.26
CA ALA A 86 7.71 28.67 4.11
C ALA A 86 8.69 28.59 5.29
N GLN A 87 8.29 28.00 6.42
CA GLN A 87 9.11 27.76 7.60
C GLN A 87 9.72 26.35 7.61
N GLY A 88 9.48 25.55 6.56
CA GLY A 88 10.01 24.19 6.42
C GLY A 88 9.23 23.14 7.22
N ARG A 89 8.04 23.44 7.72
CA ARG A 89 7.22 22.44 8.43
C ARG A 89 6.47 21.58 7.42
N TYR A 90 6.67 20.27 7.50
CA TYR A 90 5.96 19.32 6.66
C TYR A 90 4.50 19.12 7.11
N SER A 91 3.65 18.87 6.12
CA SER A 91 2.27 18.43 6.27
C SER A 91 2.03 17.20 5.41
N PHE A 92 1.11 16.34 5.83
CA PHE A 92 0.76 15.10 5.14
C PHE A 92 -0.74 15.08 4.85
N SER A 93 -1.10 14.70 3.63
CA SER A 93 -2.48 14.58 3.18
C SER A 93 -2.71 13.23 2.51
N ILE A 94 -3.90 12.67 2.73
CA ILE A 94 -4.43 11.55 1.95
C ILE A 94 -5.45 12.14 0.99
N LEU A 95 -5.29 11.89 -0.30
CA LEU A 95 -6.17 12.39 -1.35
C LEU A 95 -6.95 11.22 -1.94
N ASP A 96 -8.22 11.44 -2.27
CA ASP A 96 -9.02 10.50 -3.07
C ASP A 96 -8.66 10.56 -4.56
N ASP A 97 -9.46 9.90 -5.41
CA ASP A 97 -9.25 9.85 -6.85
C ASP A 97 -9.61 11.16 -7.58
N THR A 98 -10.20 12.13 -6.87
CA THR A 98 -10.51 13.49 -7.34
C THR A 98 -9.52 14.54 -6.81
N ASP A 99 -8.44 14.10 -6.17
CA ASP A 99 -7.46 14.93 -5.45
C ASP A 99 -8.06 15.72 -4.27
N ALA A 100 -9.25 15.34 -3.79
CA ALA A 100 -9.83 15.93 -2.59
C ALA A 100 -9.18 15.34 -1.34
N ALA A 101 -8.82 16.22 -0.39
CA ALA A 101 -8.25 15.79 0.87
C ALA A 101 -9.28 15.03 1.70
N LEU A 102 -8.98 13.77 2.00
CA LEU A 102 -9.75 12.98 2.93
C LEU A 102 -9.40 13.42 4.35
N ALA A 103 -10.41 13.52 5.21
CA ALA A 103 -10.17 13.55 6.64
C ALA A 103 -9.33 12.30 6.97
N ILE A 104 -8.13 12.49 7.52
CA ILE A 104 -7.27 11.37 7.95
C ILE A 104 -8.17 10.44 8.76
N PRO A 105 -8.49 9.23 8.27
CA PRO A 105 -9.36 8.35 9.02
C PRO A 105 -8.65 8.11 10.34
N GLY A 106 -9.26 8.57 11.44
CA GLY A 106 -8.76 8.27 12.77
C GLY A 106 -8.50 6.77 12.87
N LEU A 107 -7.46 6.42 13.65
CA LEU A 107 -7.09 5.06 14.04
C LEU A 107 -8.17 4.02 13.73
N VAL A 108 -7.77 2.96 13.02
CA VAL A 108 -8.50 1.69 12.87
C VAL A 108 -9.41 1.48 14.08
N SER A 109 -10.73 1.62 13.88
CA SER A 109 -11.68 1.37 14.96
C SER A 109 -11.45 -0.06 15.43
N LYS A 110 -11.12 -0.24 16.72
CA LYS A 110 -11.17 -1.55 17.36
C LYS A 110 -12.58 -2.10 17.20
N GLY A 111 -12.74 -3.08 16.32
CA GLY A 111 -13.82 -4.05 16.34
C GLY A 111 -13.30 -5.35 16.92
#